data_AF-A0A8A2U8G6-F1
#
_entry.id   AF-A0A8A2U8G6-F1
#
_cell.length_a   1.000
_cell.length_b   1.000
_cell.length_c   1.000
_cell.angle_alpha   90.00
_cell.angle_beta   90.00
_cell.angle_gamma   90.00
#
_symmetry.space_group_name_H-M   'P 1'
#
loop_
_entity.id
_entity.type
_entity.pdbx_description
1 polymer ?
#
loop_
_entity_poly.entity_id
_entity_poly.type
_entity_poly.pdbx_seq_one_letter_code
_entity_poly.pdbx_strand_id
1 'polypeptide(L)' 'MATREPIECPVCREPPAADQQLEEHLVDEHPKRKLAKFIVAETTALASDDISE' A
#
# COMPACT_ATOMS: atom_id res chain seq x y z
N MET A 1 15.64 0.00 20.69
CA MET A 1 14.18 -0.26 20.64
C MET A 1 13.75 -0.02 19.21
N ALA A 2 13.37 -1.06 18.47
CA ALA A 2 12.94 -0.89 17.08
C ALA A 2 11.55 -0.25 17.08
N THR A 3 11.49 1.07 16.90
CA THR A 3 10.25 1.76 16.57
C THR A 3 9.82 1.26 15.20
N ARG A 4 8.89 0.31 15.16
CA ARG A 4 8.24 -0.06 13.89
C ARG A 4 7.55 1.20 13.40
N GLU A 5 8.05 1.75 12.30
CA GLU A 5 7.43 2.91 11.66
C GLU A 5 5.95 2.60 11.41
N PRO A 6 5.04 3.54 11.69
CA PRO A 6 3.63 3.33 11.45
C PRO A 6 3.45 3.02 9.96
N ILE A 7 2.82 1.89 9.67
CA ILE A 7 2.57 1.48 8.29
C ILE A 7 1.54 2.45 7.71
N GLU A 8 1.96 3.25 6.75
CA GLU A 8 1.07 4.16 6.02
C GLU A 8 0.35 3.38 4.92
N CYS A 9 -0.92 3.72 4.66
CA CYS A 9 -1.64 3.12 3.56
C CYS A 9 -1.07 3.63 2.24
N PRO A 10 -0.58 2.76 1.35
CA PRO A 10 0.09 3.21 0.13
C PRO A 10 -0.89 3.78 -0.90
N VAL A 11 -2.20 3.60 -0.70
CA VAL A 11 -3.24 4.09 -1.61
C VAL A 11 -3.68 5.52 -1.29
N CYS A 12 -3.83 5.89 -0.02
CA CYS A 12 -4.15 7.26 0.41
C CYS A 12 -2.94 8.05 0.91
N ARG A 13 -1.81 7.38 1.20
CA ARG A 13 -0.64 7.95 1.89
C ARG A 13 -1.01 8.55 3.24
N GLU A 14 -1.94 7.88 3.92
CA GLU A 14 -2.39 8.26 5.25
C GLU A 14 -2.24 7.06 6.18
N PRO A 15 -1.88 7.28 7.45
CA PRO A 15 -1.86 6.21 8.44
C PRO A 15 -3.29 5.71 8.69
N PRO A 16 -3.51 4.38 8.78
CA PRO A 16 -4.78 3.84 9.25
C PRO A 16 -5.03 4.28 10.70
N ALA A 17 -6.30 4.19 11.14
CA ALA A 17 -6.66 4.52 12.51
C ALA A 17 -5.86 3.67 13.51
N ALA A 18 -5.59 4.19 14.72
CA ALA A 18 -4.72 3.53 15.69
C ALA A 18 -5.16 2.10 16.09
N ASP A 19 -6.47 1.83 16.02
CA ASP A 19 -7.08 0.52 16.29
C ASP A 19 -7.40 -0.28 15.02
N GLN A 20 -7.08 0.24 13.83
CA GLN A 20 -7.39 -0.40 12.55
C GLN A 20 -6.11 -0.89 11.88
N GLN A 21 -6.10 -2.16 11.47
CA GLN A 21 -5.00 -2.70 10.69
C GLN A 21 -5.02 -2.17 9.26
N LEU A 22 -3.83 -2.07 8.63
CA LEU A 22 -3.72 -1.65 7.23
C LEU A 22 -4.59 -2.52 6.31
N GLU A 23 -4.62 -3.84 6.52
CA GLU A 23 -5.42 -4.76 5.72
C GLU A 23 -6.92 -4.43 5.81
N GLU A 24 -7.44 -4.20 7.01
CA GLU A 24 -8.84 -3.84 7.22
C GLU A 24 -9.17 -2.50 6.56
N HIS A 25 -8.31 -1.49 6.72
CA HIS A 25 -8.45 -0.21 6.03
C HIS A 25 -8.45 -0.37 4.50
N LEU A 26 -7.58 -1.21 3.93
CA LEU A 26 -7.53 -1.47 2.50
C LEU A 26 -8.81 -2.10 1.97
N VAL A 27 -9.43 -3.00 2.74
CA VAL A 27 -10.66 -3.70 2.34
C VAL A 27 -11.89 -2.82 2.50
N ASP A 28 -11.97 -2.04 3.59
CA ASP A 28 -13.15 -1.25 3.95
C ASP A 28 -13.20 0.09 3.18
N GLU A 29 -12.07 0.81 3.13
CA GLU A 29 -12.01 2.17 2.57
C GLU A 29 -11.70 2.21 1.07
N HIS A 30 -11.07 1.16 0.52
CA HIS A 30 -10.67 1.15 -0.89
C HIS A 30 -11.44 0.10 -1.71
N PRO A 31 -12.13 0.50 -2.80
CA PRO A 31 -12.79 -0.47 -3.65
C PRO A 31 -11.77 -1.32 -4.42
N LYS A 32 -12.13 -2.57 -4.72
CA LYS A 32 -11.30 -3.54 -5.47
C LYS A 32 -10.64 -2.97 -6.72
N ARG A 33 -11.31 -2.06 -7.44
CA ARG A 33 -10.77 -1.38 -8.62
C ARG A 33 -9.56 -0.48 -8.31
N LYS A 34 -9.56 0.19 -7.16
CA LYS A 34 -8.48 1.09 -6.72
C LYS A 34 -7.27 0.28 -6.27
N LEU A 35 -7.51 -0.79 -5.52
CA LEU A 35 -6.48 -1.78 -5.15
C LEU A 35 -5.84 -2.42 -6.38
N ALA A 36 -6.64 -2.84 -7.37
CA ALA A 36 -6.12 -3.43 -8.61
C ALA A 36 -5.22 -2.47 -9.38
N LYS A 37 -5.60 -1.18 -9.50
CA LYS A 37 -4.74 -0.16 -10.13
C LYS A 37 -3.43 0.02 -9.37
N PHE A 38 -3.49 0.03 -8.04
CA PHE A 38 -2.30 0.15 -7.20
C PHE A 38 -1.35 -1.05 -7.40
N ILE A 39 -1.85 -2.27 -7.30
CA ILE A 39 -1.05 -3.50 -7.51
C ILE A 39 -0.40 -3.50 -8.89
N VAL A 40 -1.12 -3.11 -9.93
CA VAL A 40 -0.56 -3.01 -11.29
C VAL A 40 0.55 -1.95 -11.36
N ALA A 41 0.34 -0.78 -10.75
CA ALA A 41 1.35 0.28 -10.73
C ALA A 41 2.62 -0.16 -9.97
N GLU A 42 2.47 -0.80 -8.81
CA GLU A 42 3.60 -1.31 -8.02
C GLU A 42 4.33 -2.43 -8.77
N THR A 43 3.60 -3.40 -9.32
CA THR A 43 4.16 -4.50 -10.10
C THR A 43 4.90 -3.97 -11.33
N THR A 44 4.36 -2.94 -11.99
CA THR A 44 5.02 -2.30 -13.14
C THR A 44 6.27 -1.57 -12.70
N ALA A 45 6.25 -0.84 -11.59
CA ALA A 45 7.41 -0.12 -11.07
C ALA A 45 8.54 -1.10 -10.69
N LEU A 46 8.22 -2.19 -9.98
CA LEU A 46 9.15 -3.26 -9.64
C LEU A 46 9.73 -3.93 -10.90
N ALA A 47 8.90 -4.21 -11.90
CA ALA A 47 9.36 -4.78 -13.17
C ALA A 47 10.18 -3.79 -14.02
N SER A 48 9.99 -2.48 -13.84
CA SER A 48 10.75 -1.44 -14.55
C SER A 48 12.12 -1.21 -13.93
N ASP A 49 12.24 -1.36 -12.61
CA ASP A 49 13.50 -1.23 -11.86
C ASP A 49 14.43 -2.42 -12.11
N ASP A 50 13.87 -3.62 -12.34
CA ASP A 50 14.60 -4.85 -12.68
C ASP A 50 15.26 -4.82 -14.09
N ILE A 51 14.97 -3.82 -14.93
CA ILE A 51 15.49 -3.71 -16.32
C ILE A 51 16.68 -2.75 -16.44
N SER A 52 17.15 -2.13 -15.34
CA SER A 52 18.42 -1.38 -15.37
C SER A 52 19.62 -2.31 -15.13
N GLU A 53 20.06 -3.01 -16.19
CA GLU A 53 21.39 -3.62 -16.32
C GLU A 53 22.36 -2.69 -17.07
#